data_AF-A0A3N5AVP7-F1
#
_entry.id   AF-A0A3N5AVP7-F1
#
_cell.length_a   1.000
_cell.length_b   1.000
_cell.length_c   1.000
_cell.angle_alpha   90.00
_cell.angle_beta   90.00
_cell.angle_gamma   90.00
#
_symmetry.space_group_name_H-M   'P 1'
#
loop_
_entity.id
_entity.type
_entity.pdbx_description
1 polymer ?
#
loop_
_entity_poly.entity_id
_entity_poly.type
_entity_poly.pdbx_seq_one_letter_code
_entity_poly.pdbx_strand_id
1 'polypeptide(L)'
;MLLGTVCGLAVLAAAGLWVYGAYSMSDPATSLLFGIRVDGSRISVKAPTCPTDEVTMVEVYDSDSEGLLWRAHGPKTPEGIRGSLTLWKADDFRKAAPRTPPARLPTNLDVSVTYTDGDGTGDAFDLRKVRAAHLPEGRYWTYDGPKTAAQLDAQLGCRA
;
A
#
# COMPACT_ATOMS: atom_id res chain seq x y z
N MET A 1 16.53 38.96 35.41
CA MET A 1 16.61 38.62 33.98
C MET A 1 17.04 37.17 33.69
N LEU A 2 17.18 36.28 34.68
CA LEU A 2 17.55 34.86 34.46
C LEU A 2 16.36 33.88 34.48
N LEU A 3 15.24 34.21 35.15
CA LEU A 3 14.07 33.31 35.23
C LEU A 3 13.23 33.25 33.93
N GLY A 4 13.11 34.36 33.18
CA GLY A 4 12.31 34.41 31.96
C GLY A 4 12.90 33.56 30.82
N THR A 5 14.22 33.48 30.77
CA THR A 5 14.97 32.73 29.74
C THR A 5 14.88 31.22 29.93
N VAL A 6 14.86 30.75 31.19
CA VAL A 6 14.73 29.32 31.51
C VAL A 6 13.32 28.81 31.22
N CYS A 7 12.28 29.60 31.53
CA CYS A 7 10.89 29.24 31.19
C CYS A 7 10.65 29.22 29.67
N GLY A 8 11.22 30.18 28.91
CA GLY A 8 11.09 30.21 27.45
C GLY A 8 11.71 28.98 26.78
N LEU A 9 12.88 28.53 27.25
CA LEU A 9 13.55 27.33 26.73
C LEU A 9 12.79 26.04 27.06
N ALA A 10 12.19 25.94 28.26
CA ALA A 10 11.40 24.77 28.63
C ALA A 10 10.13 24.63 27.78
N VAL A 11 9.46 25.74 27.46
CA VAL A 11 8.27 25.74 26.59
C VAL A 11 8.63 25.37 25.15
N LEU A 12 9.74 25.89 24.62
CA LEU A 12 10.23 25.53 23.29
C LEU A 12 10.67 24.06 23.20
N ALA A 13 11.32 23.53 24.24
CA ALA A 13 11.69 22.13 24.31
C ALA A 13 10.45 21.22 24.37
N ALA A 14 9.43 21.58 25.16
CA ALA A 14 8.18 20.84 25.21
C ALA A 14 7.44 20.86 23.87
N ALA A 15 7.37 22.02 23.21
CA ALA A 15 6.77 22.14 21.88
C ALA A 15 7.54 21.34 20.82
N GLY A 16 8.88 21.38 20.85
CA GLY A 16 9.73 20.59 19.97
C GLY A 16 9.57 19.09 20.16
N LEU A 17 9.46 18.63 21.42
CA LEU A 17 9.21 17.23 21.75
C LEU A 17 7.83 16.76 21.26
N TRP A 18 6.82 17.63 21.36
CA TRP A 18 5.46 17.35 20.93
C TRP A 18 5.36 17.25 19.39
N VAL A 19 5.98 18.19 18.68
CA VAL A 19 6.08 18.16 17.21
C VAL A 19 6.85 16.92 16.75
N TYR A 20 7.98 16.60 17.39
CA TYR A 20 8.77 15.40 17.07
C TYR A 20 7.99 14.11 17.33
N GLY A 21 7.28 14.01 18.46
CA GLY A 21 6.44 12.84 18.78
C GLY A 21 5.28 12.68 17.79
N ALA A 22 4.62 13.78 17.40
CA ALA A 22 3.58 13.74 16.37
C ALA A 22 4.14 13.31 15.01
N TYR A 23 5.33 13.79 14.64
CA TYR A 23 5.99 13.40 13.38
C TYR A 23 6.44 11.93 13.39
N SER A 24 7.04 11.46 14.50
CA SER A 24 7.51 10.07 14.62
C SER A 24 6.37 9.06 14.73
N MET A 25 5.18 9.49 15.13
CA MET A 25 3.97 8.67 15.14
C MET A 25 3.24 8.66 13.80
N SER A 26 3.49 9.64 12.92
CA SER A 26 2.79 9.78 11.63
C SER A 26 3.44 8.98 10.50
N ASP A 27 4.71 8.59 10.64
CA ASP A 27 5.44 7.80 9.65
C ASP A 27 6.15 6.64 10.36
N PRO A 28 5.52 5.45 10.50
CA PRO A 28 6.20 4.30 11.05
C PRO A 28 7.43 4.01 10.19
N ALA A 29 8.60 3.94 10.83
CA ALA A 29 9.95 3.98 10.23
C ALA A 29 10.30 2.85 9.23
N THR A 30 9.34 2.04 8.79
CA THR A 30 9.46 1.09 7.68
C THR A 30 8.07 0.90 7.08
N SER A 31 7.73 1.70 6.07
CA SER A 31 6.65 1.33 5.14
C SER A 31 7.02 -0.01 4.49
N LEU A 32 6.15 -1.01 4.64
CA LEU A 32 6.31 -2.29 3.98
C LEU A 32 6.24 -2.05 2.46
N LEU A 33 7.13 -2.67 1.71
CA LEU A 33 7.10 -2.63 0.26
C LEU A 33 5.83 -3.30 -0.24
N PHE A 34 5.01 -2.53 -0.97
CA PHE A 34 3.85 -3.01 -1.70
C PHE A 34 4.17 -2.96 -3.20
N GLY A 35 3.93 -4.06 -3.90
CA GLY A 35 4.30 -4.19 -5.31
C GLY A 35 3.16 -3.86 -6.25
N ILE A 36 3.45 -3.21 -7.38
CA ILE A 36 2.52 -3.03 -8.50
C ILE A 36 3.16 -3.47 -9.83
N ARG A 37 2.35 -4.01 -10.74
CA ARG A 37 2.74 -4.36 -12.10
C ARG A 37 1.64 -3.91 -13.06
N VAL A 38 2.05 -3.30 -14.17
CA VAL A 38 1.15 -2.90 -15.26
C VAL A 38 1.59 -3.57 -16.56
N ASP A 39 0.81 -4.54 -17.03
CA ASP A 39 1.02 -5.21 -18.32
C ASP A 39 -0.12 -4.82 -19.28
N GLY A 40 0.14 -3.81 -20.13
CA GLY A 40 -0.90 -3.23 -20.97
C GLY A 40 -2.03 -2.62 -20.13
N SER A 41 -3.23 -3.20 -20.21
CA SER A 41 -4.39 -2.78 -19.41
C SER A 41 -4.55 -3.57 -18.10
N ARG A 42 -3.76 -4.62 -17.87
CA ARG A 42 -3.82 -5.42 -16.65
C ARG A 42 -2.99 -4.75 -15.57
N ILE A 43 -3.60 -4.50 -14.42
CA ILE A 43 -2.92 -4.02 -13.23
C ILE A 43 -2.97 -5.10 -12.17
N SER A 44 -1.81 -5.54 -11.73
CA SER A 44 -1.66 -6.55 -10.68
C SER A 44 -0.86 -5.96 -9.54
N VAL A 45 -1.16 -6.37 -8.31
CA VAL A 45 -0.47 -5.92 -7.12
C VAL A 45 -0.06 -7.09 -6.25
N LYS A 46 0.95 -6.86 -5.41
CA LYS A 46 1.35 -7.77 -4.35
C LYS A 46 1.43 -7.01 -3.03
N ALA A 47 0.45 -7.25 -2.17
CA ALA A 47 0.54 -6.91 -0.75
C ALA A 47 1.36 -8.00 -0.03
N PRO A 48 2.30 -7.66 0.87
CA PRO A 48 3.10 -8.65 1.59
C PRO A 48 2.26 -9.42 2.63
N THR A 49 2.41 -10.74 2.69
CA THR A 49 1.61 -11.62 3.56
C THR A 49 2.46 -12.69 4.22
N CYS A 50 2.20 -12.98 5.50
CA CYS A 50 2.61 -14.22 6.15
C CYS A 50 1.74 -15.40 5.68
N PRO A 51 2.18 -16.66 5.88
CA PRO A 51 1.39 -17.85 5.50
C PRO A 51 -0.01 -17.95 6.12
N THR A 52 -0.19 -17.36 7.30
CA THR A 52 -1.46 -17.33 8.05
C THR A 52 -2.35 -16.14 7.69
N ASP A 53 -1.84 -15.18 6.92
CA ASP A 53 -2.58 -13.98 6.58
C ASP A 53 -3.47 -14.26 5.38
N GLU A 54 -4.71 -13.80 5.46
CA GLU A 54 -5.65 -13.86 4.36
C GLU A 54 -6.16 -12.47 4.03
N VAL A 55 -6.08 -12.09 2.76
CA VAL A 55 -6.70 -10.86 2.26
C VAL A 55 -8.21 -11.00 2.27
N THR A 56 -8.88 -10.03 2.90
CA THR A 56 -10.35 -9.96 2.94
C THR A 56 -10.90 -8.89 2.00
N MET A 57 -10.18 -7.79 1.81
CA MET A 57 -10.61 -6.65 1.01
C MET A 57 -9.44 -6.00 0.28
N VAL A 58 -9.73 -5.45 -0.89
CA VAL A 58 -8.86 -4.53 -1.61
C VAL A 58 -9.66 -3.32 -2.03
N GLU A 59 -9.06 -2.15 -1.90
CA GLU A 59 -9.63 -0.87 -2.30
C GLU A 59 -8.63 -0.13 -3.17
N VAL A 60 -9.15 0.64 -4.11
CA VAL A 60 -8.35 1.44 -5.03
C VAL A 60 -8.95 2.82 -5.09
N TYR A 61 -8.11 3.82 -4.86
CA TYR A 61 -8.47 5.22 -4.82
C TYR A 61 -7.68 6.01 -5.86
N ASP A 62 -8.27 7.12 -6.28
CA ASP A 62 -7.51 8.21 -6.87
C ASP A 62 -6.78 8.93 -5.74
N SER A 63 -5.45 8.84 -5.72
CA SER A 63 -4.63 9.39 -4.63
C SER A 63 -4.73 10.92 -4.56
N ASP A 64 -4.99 11.60 -5.69
CA ASP A 64 -5.03 13.06 -5.72
C ASP A 64 -6.35 13.61 -5.13
N SER A 65 -7.44 12.83 -5.23
CA SER A 65 -8.79 13.25 -4.79
C SER A 65 -9.36 12.42 -3.62
N GLU A 66 -8.67 11.37 -3.21
CA GLU A 66 -9.13 10.33 -2.27
C GLU A 66 -10.43 9.63 -2.71
N GLY A 67 -10.81 9.78 -3.99
CA GLY A 67 -12.03 9.21 -4.54
C GLY A 67 -11.91 7.69 -4.73
N LEU A 68 -12.83 6.93 -4.13
CA LEU A 68 -12.90 5.48 -4.33
C LEU A 68 -13.19 5.14 -5.80
N LEU A 69 -12.25 4.45 -6.45
CA LEU A 69 -12.37 3.99 -7.83
C LEU A 69 -12.88 2.55 -7.91
N TRP A 70 -12.50 1.72 -6.94
CA TRP A 70 -12.86 0.30 -6.93
C TRP A 70 -12.72 -0.32 -5.55
N ARG A 71 -13.60 -1.27 -5.25
CA ARG A 71 -13.54 -2.10 -4.05
C ARG A 71 -13.89 -3.54 -4.40
N ALA A 72 -13.13 -4.48 -3.85
CA ALA A 72 -13.44 -5.89 -3.93
C ALA A 72 -13.21 -6.62 -2.60
N HIS A 73 -14.01 -7.66 -2.37
CA HIS A 73 -14.03 -8.46 -1.15
C HIS A 73 -13.93 -9.94 -1.46
N GLY A 74 -13.22 -10.65 -0.59
CA GLY A 74 -13.07 -12.10 -0.61
C GLY A 74 -12.45 -12.58 -1.92
N PRO A 75 -11.13 -12.43 -2.12
CA PRO A 75 -10.43 -13.12 -3.18
C PRO A 75 -10.76 -14.62 -3.17
N LYS A 76 -10.92 -15.21 -4.34
CA LYS A 76 -11.28 -16.63 -4.52
C LYS A 76 -10.09 -17.49 -4.96
N THR A 77 -9.04 -16.86 -5.47
CA THR A 77 -7.84 -17.55 -5.93
C THR A 77 -6.85 -17.73 -4.76
N PRO A 78 -6.09 -18.84 -4.73
CA PRO A 78 -5.04 -19.02 -3.73
C PRO A 78 -4.02 -17.88 -3.72
N GLU A 79 -3.68 -17.34 -4.89
CA GLU A 79 -2.76 -16.23 -5.05
C GLU A 79 -3.36 -14.94 -4.48
N GLY A 80 -4.65 -14.68 -4.73
CA GLY A 80 -5.35 -13.50 -4.24
C GLY A 80 -5.55 -13.50 -2.73
N ILE A 81 -5.84 -14.66 -2.15
CA ILE A 81 -5.89 -14.83 -0.69
C ILE A 81 -4.54 -14.46 -0.07
N ARG A 82 -3.44 -14.82 -0.72
CA ARG A 82 -2.06 -14.47 -0.34
C ARG A 82 -1.56 -13.15 -0.93
N GLY A 83 -2.45 -12.18 -1.13
CA GLY A 83 -2.08 -10.80 -1.49
C GLY A 83 -1.62 -10.55 -2.92
N SER A 84 -1.60 -11.56 -3.80
CA SER A 84 -1.32 -11.37 -5.24
C SER A 84 -2.63 -11.16 -6.01
N LEU A 85 -2.98 -9.90 -6.23
CA LEU A 85 -4.31 -9.50 -6.70
C LEU A 85 -4.24 -8.93 -8.12
N THR A 86 -5.27 -9.15 -8.93
CA THR A 86 -5.46 -8.42 -10.19
C THR A 86 -6.62 -7.44 -10.02
N LEU A 87 -6.34 -6.15 -10.12
CA LEU A 87 -7.33 -5.09 -9.92
C LEU A 87 -8.37 -5.12 -11.04
N TRP A 88 -9.62 -4.81 -10.72
CA TRP A 88 -10.78 -4.88 -11.62
C TRP A 88 -11.05 -6.25 -12.26
N LYS A 89 -10.37 -7.32 -11.87
CA LYS A 89 -10.71 -8.69 -12.29
C LYS A 89 -11.83 -9.24 -11.40
N ALA A 90 -13.04 -8.71 -11.56
CA ALA A 90 -14.18 -8.96 -10.68
C ALA A 90 -14.47 -10.46 -10.43
N ASP A 91 -14.22 -11.31 -11.43
CA ASP A 91 -14.45 -12.75 -11.33
C ASP A 91 -13.45 -13.47 -10.42
N ASP A 92 -12.37 -12.83 -9.96
CA ASP A 92 -11.45 -13.36 -8.95
C ASP A 92 -11.95 -13.10 -7.52
N PHE A 93 -13.04 -12.35 -7.34
CA PHE A 93 -13.57 -11.95 -6.03
C PHE A 93 -15.00 -12.43 -5.81
N ARG A 94 -15.43 -12.49 -4.55
CA ARG A 94 -16.84 -12.75 -4.18
C ARG A 94 -17.74 -11.56 -4.51
N LYS A 95 -17.25 -10.35 -4.24
CA LYS A 95 -17.92 -9.08 -4.54
C LYS A 95 -16.89 -8.09 -5.05
N ALA A 96 -17.17 -7.42 -6.16
CA ALA A 96 -16.31 -6.37 -6.69
C ALA A 96 -17.15 -5.33 -7.44
N ALA A 97 -16.86 -4.04 -7.23
CA ALA A 97 -17.54 -2.96 -7.91
C ALA A 97 -16.63 -1.72 -8.04
N PRO A 98 -16.70 -0.98 -9.17
CA PRO A 98 -17.34 -1.37 -10.44
C PRO A 98 -16.65 -2.58 -11.12
N ARG A 99 -17.32 -3.24 -12.07
CA ARG A 99 -16.75 -4.43 -12.77
C ARG A 99 -15.63 -4.09 -13.75
N THR A 100 -15.54 -2.84 -14.19
CA THR A 100 -14.56 -2.34 -15.16
C THR A 100 -13.85 -1.12 -14.61
N PRO A 101 -12.58 -0.89 -14.96
CA PRO A 101 -11.87 0.32 -14.58
C PRO A 101 -12.49 1.57 -15.23
N PRO A 102 -12.26 2.77 -14.68
CA PRO A 102 -12.63 4.01 -15.34
C PRO A 102 -11.91 4.13 -16.70
N ALA A 103 -12.53 4.86 -17.63
CA ALA A 103 -11.98 5.04 -18.98
C ALA A 103 -10.59 5.69 -18.99
N ARG A 104 -10.29 6.50 -17.97
CA ARG A 104 -8.96 7.04 -17.69
C ARG A 104 -8.64 6.78 -16.23
N LEU A 105 -7.49 6.18 -15.98
CA LEU A 105 -6.94 6.05 -14.63
C LEU A 105 -6.26 7.36 -14.21
N PRO A 106 -6.27 7.70 -12.92
CA PRO A 106 -5.52 8.84 -12.41
C PRO A 106 -4.01 8.61 -12.60
N THR A 107 -3.23 9.67 -12.39
CA THR A 107 -1.76 9.58 -12.43
C THR A 107 -1.25 8.70 -11.29
N ASN A 108 -1.83 8.90 -10.11
CA ASN A 108 -1.48 8.20 -8.88
C ASN A 108 -2.64 7.30 -8.46
N LEU A 109 -2.40 5.98 -8.40
CA LEU A 109 -3.34 5.03 -7.81
C LEU A 109 -2.90 4.70 -6.40
N ASP A 110 -3.76 4.96 -5.42
CA ASP A 110 -3.60 4.44 -4.07
C ASP A 110 -4.32 3.09 -4.00
N VAL A 111 -3.61 2.06 -3.52
CA VAL A 111 -4.15 0.72 -3.36
C VAL A 111 -3.96 0.31 -1.92
N SER A 112 -5.05 -0.06 -1.25
CA SER A 112 -5.03 -0.62 0.10
C SER A 112 -5.60 -2.04 0.12
N VAL A 113 -5.08 -2.84 1.03
CA VAL A 113 -5.48 -4.22 1.28
C VAL A 113 -5.74 -4.37 2.77
N THR A 114 -6.82 -5.07 3.11
CA THR A 114 -7.18 -5.42 4.49
C THR A 114 -7.10 -6.93 4.67
N TYR A 115 -6.53 -7.35 5.80
CA TYR A 115 -6.38 -8.75 6.18
C TYR A 115 -7.51 -9.22 7.10
N THR A 116 -7.46 -10.48 7.53
CA THR A 116 -8.47 -11.10 8.41
C THR A 116 -8.48 -10.58 9.84
N ASP A 117 -7.35 -10.09 10.35
CA ASP A 117 -7.24 -9.47 11.68
C ASP A 117 -7.76 -8.03 11.72
N GLY A 118 -8.09 -7.46 10.56
CA GLY A 118 -8.56 -6.09 10.40
C GLY A 118 -7.43 -5.08 10.14
N ASP A 119 -6.17 -5.50 10.22
CA ASP A 119 -5.04 -4.67 9.83
C ASP A 119 -4.98 -4.56 8.30
N GLY A 120 -4.23 -3.58 7.81
CA GLY A 120 -4.08 -3.34 6.39
C GLY A 120 -2.76 -2.73 6.02
N THR A 121 -2.46 -2.80 4.72
CA THR A 121 -1.30 -2.18 4.11
C THR A 121 -1.68 -1.65 2.74
N GLY A 122 -0.95 -0.65 2.26
CA GLY A 122 -1.21 -0.03 0.98
C GLY A 122 -0.07 0.89 0.59
N ASP A 123 -0.13 1.36 -0.65
CA ASP A 123 0.84 2.32 -1.17
C ASP A 123 0.24 3.09 -2.36
N ALA A 124 0.81 4.26 -2.64
CA ALA A 124 0.44 5.12 -3.75
C ALA A 124 1.43 5.00 -4.91
N PHE A 125 0.92 4.70 -6.10
CA PHE A 125 1.72 4.39 -7.28
C PHE A 125 1.55 5.41 -8.40
N ASP A 126 2.64 6.06 -8.80
CA ASP A 126 2.70 6.83 -10.05
C ASP A 126 2.70 5.88 -11.25
N LEU A 127 1.56 5.77 -11.92
CA LEU A 127 1.39 4.85 -13.04
C LEU A 127 2.29 5.17 -14.24
N ARG A 128 2.74 6.41 -14.41
CA ARG A 128 3.68 6.75 -15.47
C ARG A 128 5.05 6.14 -15.19
N LYS A 129 5.52 6.22 -13.94
CA LYS A 129 6.78 5.59 -13.52
C LYS A 129 6.71 4.08 -13.63
N VAL A 130 5.61 3.47 -13.16
CA VAL A 130 5.42 2.01 -13.22
C VAL A 130 5.41 1.51 -14.67
N ARG A 131 4.70 2.21 -15.57
CA ARG A 131 4.65 1.84 -17.01
C ARG A 131 5.96 2.07 -17.75
N ALA A 132 6.74 3.06 -17.34
CA ALA A 132 8.05 3.33 -17.93
C ALA A 132 9.13 2.34 -17.45
N ALA A 133 8.89 1.65 -16.34
CA ALA A 133 9.82 0.66 -15.81
C ALA A 133 9.80 -0.63 -16.63
N HIS A 134 10.97 -1.10 -17.03
CA HIS A 134 11.10 -2.44 -17.61
C HIS A 134 11.09 -3.48 -16.48
N LEU A 135 9.96 -4.17 -16.30
CA LEU A 135 9.81 -5.21 -15.28
C LEU A 135 10.00 -6.61 -15.88
N PRO A 136 10.99 -7.38 -15.43
CA PRO A 136 11.08 -8.81 -15.74
C PRO A 136 9.79 -9.53 -15.35
N GLU A 137 9.47 -10.62 -16.04
CA GLU A 137 8.29 -11.43 -15.71
C GLU A 137 8.29 -11.88 -14.23
N GLY A 138 7.11 -11.93 -13.62
CA GLY A 138 6.95 -12.35 -12.22
C GLY A 138 7.47 -11.34 -11.18
N ARG A 139 7.90 -10.15 -11.60
CA ARG A 139 8.30 -9.06 -10.69
C ARG A 139 7.30 -7.92 -10.68
N TYR A 140 7.26 -7.25 -9.54
CA TYR A 140 6.49 -6.05 -9.26
C TYR A 140 7.45 -4.87 -9.13
N TRP A 141 7.01 -3.72 -9.61
CA TRP A 141 7.64 -2.43 -9.32
C TRP A 141 7.42 -2.06 -7.86
N THR A 142 8.47 -1.52 -7.25
CA THR A 142 8.50 -0.91 -5.93
C THR A 142 9.44 0.30 -6.01
N TYR A 143 9.40 1.19 -5.00
CA TYR A 143 10.32 2.33 -4.94
C TYR A 143 11.78 1.92 -4.74
N ASP A 144 12.05 0.72 -4.23
CA ASP A 144 13.40 0.18 -4.01
C ASP A 144 13.89 -0.76 -5.16
N GLY A 145 13.15 -0.78 -6.27
CA GLY A 145 13.45 -1.56 -7.45
C GLY A 145 12.86 -2.97 -7.46
N PRO A 146 12.74 -3.61 -8.65
CA PRO A 146 11.78 -4.70 -8.85
C PRO A 146 11.94 -5.91 -7.92
N LYS A 147 10.84 -6.32 -7.29
CA LYS A 147 10.77 -7.44 -6.34
C LYS A 147 9.88 -8.58 -6.85
N THR A 148 10.21 -9.81 -6.49
CA THR A 148 9.29 -10.96 -6.65
C THR A 148 8.27 -10.97 -5.51
N ALA A 149 7.18 -11.73 -5.67
CA ALA A 149 6.21 -11.92 -4.58
C ALA A 149 6.86 -12.46 -3.30
N ALA A 150 7.74 -13.46 -3.42
CA ALA A 150 8.45 -14.04 -2.28
C ALA A 150 9.38 -13.05 -1.57
N GLN A 151 10.00 -12.11 -2.31
CA GLN A 151 10.81 -11.05 -1.69
C GLN A 151 9.96 -10.05 -0.92
N LEU A 152 8.76 -9.73 -1.42
CA LEU A 152 7.80 -8.88 -0.72
C LEU A 152 7.28 -9.57 0.55
N ASP A 153 7.01 -10.87 0.50
CA ASP A 153 6.57 -11.62 1.70
C ASP A 153 7.69 -11.76 2.74
N ALA A 154 8.93 -11.97 2.28
CA ALA A 154 10.09 -12.15 3.15
C ALA A 154 10.39 -10.94 4.06
N GLN A 155 9.92 -9.74 3.72
CA GLN A 155 10.15 -8.54 4.53
C GLN A 155 9.45 -8.61 5.90
N LEU A 156 8.39 -9.43 6.02
CA LEU A 156 7.63 -9.59 7.26
C LEU A 156 8.35 -10.51 8.27
N GLY A 157 9.39 -11.25 7.86
CA GLY A 157 10.15 -12.11 8.76
C GLY A 157 9.33 -13.22 9.43
N CYS A 158 8.20 -13.61 8.82
CA CYS A 158 7.28 -14.60 9.37
C CYS A 158 7.99 -15.93 9.58
N ARG A 159 7.70 -16.60 10.70
CA ARG A 159 8.11 -17.99 10.91
C ARG A 159 7.11 -18.90 10.19
N ALA A 160 7.63 -19.84 9.42
CA ALA A 160 6.84 -20.88 8.75
C ALA A 160 6.34 -21.93 9.76
#